data_AF-A0AAD0YRR9-F1
#
_entry.id   AF-A0AAD0YRR9-F1
#
_cell.length_a   1.000
_cell.length_b   1.000
_cell.length_c   1.000
_cell.angle_alpha   90.00
_cell.angle_beta   90.00
_cell.angle_gamma   90.00
#
_symmetry.space_group_name_H-M   'P 1'
#
loop_
_entity.id
_entity.type
_entity.pdbx_description
1 polymer ?
#
loop_
_entity_poly.entity_id
_entity_poly.type
_entity_poly.pdbx_seq_one_letter_code
_entity_poly.pdbx_strand_id
1 'polypeptide(L)'
;MLRKNECITLFSSIQTISQKEEAEAEVYFETEFEKERLEFLYDRIICNKITAVWAAKILYHSAQLYLIRENTASNLENLIPAYKGPRDVSSILSADLSLRFLPEVIVALNSVDPEDPLIKMLEDILTEFHYSAIGYDLDLEVVNWQEELKDRTYRKLYLERIVDKKDYKLAEIPFINTLLIAEFGMHKEAFWRELKIITEENQ
;
A
#
# COMPACT_ATOMS: atom_id res chain seq x y z
N MET A 1 10.54 -5.12 25.81
CA MET A 1 10.78 -6.23 24.86
C MET A 1 9.69 -7.29 25.06
N LEU A 2 8.64 -7.24 24.24
CA LEU A 2 7.44 -8.08 24.36
C LEU A 2 7.23 -8.97 23.12
N ARG A 3 8.27 -9.72 22.73
CA ARG A 3 8.09 -10.92 21.90
C ARG A 3 9.03 -11.99 22.44
N LYS A 4 8.50 -12.92 23.22
CA LYS A 4 9.27 -14.04 23.81
C LYS A 4 9.00 -15.39 23.13
N ASN A 5 7.93 -15.49 22.33
CA ASN A 5 7.62 -16.66 21.51
C ASN A 5 6.96 -16.19 20.21
N GLU A 6 7.47 -16.62 19.07
CA GLU A 6 6.81 -16.49 17.79
C GLU A 6 6.21 -17.85 17.46
N CYS A 7 4.88 -17.93 17.42
CA CYS A 7 4.16 -19.15 17.06
C CYS A 7 3.57 -18.95 15.66
N ILE A 8 3.91 -19.83 14.72
CA ILE A 8 3.28 -19.89 13.42
C ILE A 8 2.22 -20.98 13.49
N THR A 9 0.95 -20.58 13.48
CA THR A 9 -0.18 -21.53 13.35
C THR A 9 -0.43 -21.75 11.87
N LEU A 10 -0.09 -22.92 11.35
CA LEU A 10 -0.45 -23.36 10.00
C LEU A 10 -1.87 -23.92 10.03
N PHE A 11 -2.79 -23.26 9.34
CA PHE A 11 -4.15 -23.75 9.16
C PHE A 11 -4.21 -24.68 7.94
N SER A 12 -4.99 -25.76 8.03
CA SER A 12 -5.21 -26.69 6.91
C SER A 12 -6.29 -26.23 5.94
N SER A 13 -7.00 -25.13 6.26
CA SER A 13 -8.05 -24.55 5.45
C SER A 13 -8.07 -23.03 5.58
N ILE A 14 -8.63 -22.37 4.56
CA ILE A 14 -8.96 -20.94 4.65
C ILE A 14 -9.94 -20.73 5.80
N GLN A 15 -9.65 -19.76 6.65
CA GLN A 15 -10.47 -19.46 7.82
C GLN A 15 -11.49 -18.37 7.49
N THR A 16 -12.69 -18.51 8.04
CA THR A 16 -13.71 -17.46 8.01
C THR A 16 -13.48 -16.48 9.15
N ILE A 17 -13.45 -15.19 8.84
CA ILE A 17 -13.29 -14.14 9.83
C ILE A 17 -14.64 -13.86 10.49
N SER A 18 -14.70 -13.96 11.81
CA SER A 18 -15.89 -13.66 12.60
C SER A 18 -16.08 -12.15 12.78
N GLN A 19 -17.33 -11.72 13.02
CA GLN A 19 -17.62 -10.31 13.34
C GLN A 19 -16.86 -9.81 14.58
N LYS A 20 -16.56 -10.70 15.52
CA LYS A 20 -15.78 -10.36 16.70
C LYS A 20 -14.34 -10.01 16.33
N GLU A 21 -13.71 -10.82 15.47
CA GLU A 21 -12.36 -10.55 14.97
C GLU A 21 -12.32 -9.26 14.14
N GLU A 22 -13.34 -8.98 13.33
CA GLU A 22 -13.46 -7.70 12.61
C GLU A 22 -13.51 -6.52 13.58
N ALA A 23 -14.34 -6.57 14.63
CA ALA A 23 -14.44 -5.51 15.64
C ALA A 23 -13.13 -5.33 16.44
N GLU A 24 -12.43 -6.42 16.77
CA GLU A 24 -11.11 -6.34 17.42
C GLU A 24 -10.07 -5.73 16.50
N ALA A 25 -10.10 -6.07 15.19
CA ALA A 25 -9.24 -5.48 14.18
C ALA A 25 -9.51 -3.98 14.00
N GLU A 26 -10.76 -3.53 14.02
CA GLU A 26 -11.10 -2.10 13.95
C GLU A 26 -10.41 -1.29 15.05
N VAL A 27 -10.45 -1.78 16.29
CA VAL A 27 -9.80 -1.11 17.44
C VAL A 27 -8.29 -1.12 17.29
N TYR A 28 -7.73 -2.23 16.83
CA TYR A 28 -6.30 -2.35 16.58
C TYR A 28 -5.83 -1.36 15.51
N PHE A 29 -6.48 -1.34 14.34
CA PHE A 29 -6.07 -0.46 13.24
C PHE A 29 -6.33 1.02 13.51
N GLU A 30 -7.37 1.38 14.26
CA GLU A 30 -7.51 2.75 14.76
C GLU A 30 -6.30 3.13 15.62
N THR A 31 -5.90 2.25 16.53
CA THR A 31 -4.75 2.51 17.42
C THR A 31 -3.44 2.65 16.63
N GLU A 32 -3.19 1.78 15.64
CA GLU A 32 -1.99 1.88 14.79
C GLU A 32 -2.03 3.12 13.90
N PHE A 33 -3.18 3.46 13.32
CA PHE A 33 -3.35 4.69 12.54
C PHE A 33 -3.02 5.92 13.38
N GLU A 34 -3.55 5.99 14.61
CA GLU A 34 -3.30 7.12 15.50
C GLU A 34 -1.82 7.25 15.88
N LYS A 35 -1.08 6.14 15.99
CA LYS A 35 0.37 6.19 16.19
C LYS A 35 1.10 6.76 14.99
N GLU A 36 0.82 6.26 13.77
CA GLU A 36 1.44 6.78 12.55
C GLU A 36 1.07 8.25 12.31
N ARG A 37 -0.17 8.65 12.62
CA ARG A 37 -0.65 10.03 12.49
C ARG A 37 0.17 11.04 13.30
N LEU A 38 0.70 10.64 14.45
CA LEU A 38 1.57 11.50 15.26
C LEU A 38 2.88 11.86 14.54
N GLU A 39 3.34 11.01 13.60
CA GLU A 39 4.54 11.26 12.80
C GLU A 39 4.27 12.25 11.66
N PHE A 40 3.04 12.28 11.13
CA PHE A 40 2.68 13.07 9.95
C PHE A 40 2.29 14.54 10.27
N LEU A 41 2.26 14.93 11.55
CA LEU A 41 2.00 16.29 12.05
C LEU A 41 0.71 16.94 11.49
N TYR A 42 -0.32 16.14 11.21
CA TYR A 42 -1.59 16.66 10.68
C TYR A 42 -2.79 16.04 11.40
N ASP A 43 -3.51 16.89 12.14
CA ASP A 43 -4.53 16.49 13.11
C ASP A 43 -5.92 16.21 12.52
N ARG A 44 -6.12 16.47 11.22
CA ARG A 44 -7.46 16.37 10.59
C ARG A 44 -7.76 15.07 9.88
N ILE A 45 -6.75 14.27 9.53
CA ILE A 45 -6.99 12.98 8.88
C ILE A 45 -7.36 11.98 9.98
N ILE A 46 -8.52 11.35 9.82
CA ILE A 46 -9.05 10.34 10.75
C ILE A 46 -8.86 8.94 10.17
N CYS A 47 -8.86 7.92 11.02
CA CYS A 47 -8.85 6.53 10.57
C CYS A 47 -10.20 6.15 9.94
N ASN A 48 -10.17 5.60 8.73
CA ASN A 48 -11.30 4.91 8.11
C ASN A 48 -11.22 3.42 8.46
N LYS A 49 -11.80 3.06 9.61
CA LYS A 49 -11.75 1.69 10.16
C LYS A 49 -12.24 0.62 9.19
N ILE A 50 -13.34 0.90 8.49
CA ILE A 50 -13.93 -0.02 7.51
C ILE A 50 -12.91 -0.33 6.41
N THR A 51 -12.20 0.68 5.94
CA THR A 51 -11.16 0.53 4.91
C THR A 51 -9.93 -0.19 5.45
N ALA A 52 -9.50 0.12 6.67
CA ALA A 52 -8.37 -0.57 7.30
C ALA A 52 -8.65 -2.07 7.49
N VAL A 53 -9.86 -2.43 7.97
CA VAL A 53 -10.27 -3.83 8.10
C VAL A 53 -10.37 -4.51 6.75
N TRP A 54 -10.96 -3.86 5.74
CA TRP A 54 -10.99 -4.41 4.38
C TRP A 54 -9.57 -4.74 3.88
N ALA A 55 -8.63 -3.80 3.97
CA ALA A 55 -7.25 -4.00 3.55
C ALA A 55 -6.55 -5.13 4.32
N ALA A 56 -6.82 -5.24 5.63
CA ALA A 56 -6.30 -6.32 6.46
C ALA A 56 -6.82 -7.69 6.02
N LYS A 57 -8.09 -7.77 5.64
CA LYS A 57 -8.69 -9.00 5.09
C LYS A 57 -8.04 -9.39 3.77
N ILE A 58 -7.78 -8.43 2.89
CA ILE A 58 -7.04 -8.67 1.64
C ILE A 58 -5.67 -9.27 1.94
N LEU A 59 -4.88 -8.64 2.81
CA LEU A 59 -3.55 -9.16 3.19
C LEU A 59 -3.63 -10.55 3.80
N TYR A 60 -4.54 -10.76 4.76
CA TYR A 60 -4.72 -12.04 5.43
C TYR A 60 -5.07 -13.16 4.46
N HIS A 61 -6.07 -12.94 3.60
CA HIS A 61 -6.46 -13.94 2.61
C HIS A 61 -5.40 -14.15 1.53
N SER A 62 -4.65 -13.12 1.14
CA SER A 62 -3.53 -13.26 0.21
C SER A 62 -2.45 -14.18 0.77
N ALA A 63 -2.09 -14.00 2.05
CA ALA A 63 -1.14 -14.87 2.73
C ALA A 63 -1.66 -16.31 2.88
N GLN A 64 -2.96 -16.49 3.15
CA GLN A 64 -3.57 -17.82 3.17
C GLN A 64 -3.56 -18.49 1.80
N LEU A 65 -3.90 -17.76 0.75
CA LEU A 65 -3.92 -18.27 -0.63
C LEU A 65 -2.52 -18.59 -1.14
N TYR A 66 -1.49 -17.89 -0.68
CA TYR A 66 -0.10 -18.27 -0.95
C TYR A 66 0.23 -19.68 -0.40
N LEU A 67 -0.30 -20.05 0.77
CA LEU A 67 -0.04 -21.33 1.42
C LEU A 67 -1.05 -22.44 1.05
N ILE A 68 -2.30 -22.09 0.77
CA ILE A 68 -3.44 -22.99 0.65
C ILE A 68 -4.16 -22.71 -0.68
N ARG A 69 -3.93 -23.57 -1.68
CA ARG A 69 -4.49 -23.44 -3.04
C ARG A 69 -5.61 -24.41 -3.38
N GLU A 70 -5.88 -25.40 -2.54
CA GLU A 70 -6.88 -26.42 -2.81
C GLU A 70 -8.31 -25.82 -2.87
N ASN A 71 -9.01 -26.00 -4.00
CA ASN A 71 -10.40 -25.55 -4.25
C ASN A 71 -10.65 -24.03 -4.12
N THR A 72 -9.65 -23.18 -4.34
CA THR A 72 -9.78 -21.72 -4.11
C THR A 72 -10.13 -20.92 -5.34
N ALA A 73 -9.86 -21.43 -6.55
CA ALA A 73 -10.06 -20.71 -7.81
C ALA A 73 -11.50 -20.20 -8.00
N SER A 74 -12.51 -20.96 -7.57
CA SER A 74 -13.93 -20.57 -7.69
C SER A 74 -14.38 -19.53 -6.65
N ASN A 75 -13.53 -19.19 -5.67
CA ASN A 75 -13.86 -18.31 -4.54
C ASN A 75 -12.95 -17.07 -4.42
N LEU A 76 -12.02 -16.86 -5.36
CA LEU A 76 -11.05 -15.77 -5.29
C LEU A 76 -11.73 -14.39 -5.13
N GLU A 77 -12.78 -14.10 -5.89
CA GLU A 77 -13.52 -12.83 -5.80
C GLU A 77 -14.17 -12.59 -4.43
N ASN A 78 -14.51 -13.66 -3.71
CA ASN A 78 -15.11 -13.55 -2.36
C ASN A 78 -14.03 -13.29 -1.30
N LEU A 79 -12.83 -13.83 -1.49
CA LEU A 79 -11.71 -13.71 -0.56
C LEU A 79 -10.92 -12.42 -0.78
N ILE A 80 -10.85 -11.96 -2.02
CA ILE A 80 -10.17 -10.75 -2.47
C ILE A 80 -11.21 -9.81 -3.10
N PRO A 81 -12.18 -9.31 -2.32
CA PRO A 81 -13.21 -8.43 -2.84
C PRO A 81 -12.63 -7.06 -3.20
N ALA A 82 -13.05 -6.53 -4.34
CA ALA A 82 -12.74 -5.15 -4.73
C ALA A 82 -13.25 -4.14 -3.67
N TYR A 83 -12.54 -3.02 -3.55
CA TYR A 83 -12.96 -1.93 -2.69
C TYR A 83 -14.25 -1.28 -3.21
N LYS A 84 -15.16 -0.91 -2.30
CA LYS A 84 -16.47 -0.31 -2.64
C LYS A 84 -16.73 1.02 -1.92
N GLY A 85 -15.78 1.46 -1.10
CA GLY A 85 -15.90 2.70 -0.35
C GLY A 85 -15.40 3.91 -1.13
N PRO A 86 -15.48 5.12 -0.55
CA PRO A 86 -14.85 6.30 -1.14
C PRO A 86 -13.33 6.22 -1.02
N ARG A 87 -12.62 6.49 -2.11
CA ARG A 87 -11.15 6.56 -2.13
C ARG A 87 -10.68 7.99 -1.85
N ASP A 88 -10.76 8.40 -0.59
CA ASP A 88 -10.16 9.65 -0.10
C ASP A 88 -8.84 9.40 0.66
N VAL A 89 -8.16 10.47 1.09
CA VAL A 89 -6.88 10.37 1.81
C VAL A 89 -6.99 9.53 3.09
N SER A 90 -8.10 9.62 3.81
CA SER A 90 -8.33 8.82 5.02
C SER A 90 -8.38 7.34 4.67
N SER A 91 -9.16 6.97 3.63
CA SER A 91 -9.22 5.60 3.12
C SER A 91 -7.87 5.10 2.62
N ILE A 92 -7.12 5.91 1.85
CA ILE A 92 -5.81 5.53 1.31
C ILE A 92 -4.83 5.20 2.44
N LEU A 93 -4.66 6.11 3.40
CA LEU A 93 -3.73 5.92 4.51
C LEU A 93 -4.18 4.80 5.46
N SER A 94 -5.49 4.60 5.60
CA SER A 94 -6.04 3.51 6.44
C SER A 94 -5.82 2.14 5.78
N ALA A 95 -5.98 2.04 4.46
CA ALA A 95 -5.70 0.81 3.72
C ALA A 95 -4.20 0.47 3.76
N ASP A 96 -3.36 1.50 3.64
CA ASP A 96 -1.90 1.38 3.60
C ASP A 96 -1.30 0.68 4.82
N LEU A 97 -1.94 0.74 5.99
CA LEU A 97 -1.52 0.00 7.19
C LEU A 97 -1.34 -1.51 6.94
N SER A 98 -2.09 -2.07 6.00
CA SER A 98 -1.99 -3.49 5.61
C SER A 98 -1.52 -3.67 4.17
N LEU A 99 -2.01 -2.85 3.22
CA LEU A 99 -1.69 -3.05 1.80
C LEU A 99 -0.19 -2.87 1.49
N ARG A 100 0.56 -2.13 2.32
CA ARG A 100 2.03 -1.95 2.13
C ARG A 100 2.83 -3.24 2.17
N PHE A 101 2.23 -4.33 2.65
CA PHE A 101 2.84 -5.65 2.70
C PHE A 101 2.45 -6.54 1.50
N LEU A 102 1.48 -6.15 0.66
CA LEU A 102 1.08 -6.93 -0.50
C LEU A 102 2.18 -7.11 -1.55
N PRO A 103 3.05 -6.11 -1.84
CA PRO A 103 4.16 -6.32 -2.78
C PRO A 103 5.01 -7.55 -2.47
N GLU A 104 5.31 -7.80 -1.20
CA GLU A 104 6.09 -8.97 -0.78
C GLU A 104 5.33 -10.28 -1.01
N VAL A 105 4.01 -10.28 -0.78
CA VAL A 105 3.14 -11.43 -1.08
C VAL A 105 3.09 -11.70 -2.58
N ILE A 106 2.99 -10.66 -3.41
CA ILE A 106 2.98 -10.79 -4.86
C ILE A 106 4.32 -11.34 -5.37
N VAL A 107 5.45 -10.84 -4.86
CA VAL A 107 6.77 -11.39 -5.21
C VAL A 107 6.88 -12.87 -4.86
N ALA A 108 6.39 -13.26 -3.67
CA ALA A 108 6.37 -14.66 -3.26
C ALA A 108 5.50 -15.52 -4.18
N LEU A 109 4.28 -15.05 -4.52
CA LEU A 109 3.38 -15.72 -5.46
C LEU A 109 4.01 -15.89 -6.85
N ASN A 110 4.55 -14.81 -7.40
CA ASN A 110 5.19 -14.78 -8.71
C ASN A 110 6.39 -15.74 -8.79
N SER A 111 7.10 -15.95 -7.68
CA SER A 111 8.20 -16.93 -7.63
C SER A 111 7.75 -18.39 -7.69
N VAL A 112 6.50 -18.67 -7.32
CA VAL A 112 5.89 -20.01 -7.33
C VAL A 112 5.19 -20.26 -8.67
N ASP A 113 4.34 -19.34 -9.09
CA ASP A 113 3.59 -19.39 -10.35
C ASP A 113 3.35 -17.96 -10.87
N PRO A 114 4.09 -17.51 -11.90
CA PRO A 114 3.92 -16.17 -12.48
C PRO A 114 2.56 -15.92 -13.12
N GLU A 115 1.85 -16.98 -13.52
CA GLU A 115 0.54 -16.89 -14.18
C GLU A 115 -0.61 -17.02 -13.17
N ASP A 116 -0.32 -16.97 -11.88
CA ASP A 116 -1.33 -17.08 -10.83
C ASP A 116 -2.32 -15.90 -10.90
N PRO A 117 -3.62 -16.16 -11.09
CA PRO A 117 -4.62 -15.10 -11.26
C PRO A 117 -4.74 -14.18 -10.03
N LEU A 118 -4.30 -14.63 -8.85
CA LEU A 118 -4.28 -13.79 -7.65
C LEU A 118 -3.32 -12.60 -7.81
N ILE A 119 -2.20 -12.76 -8.52
CA ILE A 119 -1.21 -11.69 -8.71
C ILE A 119 -1.91 -10.47 -9.33
N LYS A 120 -2.63 -10.68 -10.43
CA LYS A 120 -3.34 -9.60 -11.12
C LYS A 120 -4.39 -8.92 -10.25
N MET A 121 -5.15 -9.69 -9.47
CA MET A 121 -6.15 -9.12 -8.54
C MET A 121 -5.51 -8.22 -7.47
N LEU A 122 -4.36 -8.62 -6.94
CA LEU A 122 -3.64 -7.83 -5.93
C LEU A 122 -2.99 -6.60 -6.55
N GLU A 123 -2.44 -6.71 -7.76
CA GLU A 123 -1.91 -5.57 -8.52
C GLU A 123 -3.01 -4.57 -8.89
N ASP A 124 -4.22 -5.03 -9.22
CA ASP A 124 -5.35 -4.14 -9.49
C ASP A 124 -5.75 -3.36 -8.23
N ILE A 125 -5.77 -4.03 -7.05
CA ILE A 125 -5.97 -3.36 -5.76
C ILE A 125 -4.85 -2.35 -5.48
N LEU A 126 -3.60 -2.71 -5.73
CA LEU A 126 -2.46 -1.81 -5.53
C LEU A 126 -2.42 -0.68 -6.56
N THR A 127 -2.96 -0.86 -7.76
CA THR A 127 -3.11 0.22 -8.74
C THR A 127 -4.12 1.24 -8.24
N GLU A 128 -5.22 0.80 -7.64
CA GLU A 128 -6.17 1.69 -6.95
C GLU A 128 -5.51 2.33 -5.71
N PHE A 129 -4.83 1.56 -4.87
CA PHE A 129 -4.21 2.03 -3.62
C PHE A 129 -2.68 2.20 -3.73
N HIS A 130 -2.23 2.84 -4.79
CA HIS A 130 -0.81 2.88 -5.22
C HIS A 130 0.16 3.55 -4.24
N TYR A 131 -0.30 4.27 -3.23
CA TYR A 131 0.55 4.69 -2.11
C TYR A 131 1.21 3.51 -1.38
N SER A 132 0.49 2.39 -1.30
CA SER A 132 0.95 1.15 -0.66
C SER A 132 1.95 0.38 -1.51
N ALA A 133 2.08 0.74 -2.78
CA ALA A 133 2.90 0.05 -3.75
C ALA A 133 4.14 0.83 -4.18
N ILE A 134 4.43 1.97 -3.55
CA ILE A 134 5.66 2.72 -3.81
C ILE A 134 6.88 1.82 -3.52
N GLY A 135 7.78 1.70 -4.50
CA GLY A 135 8.90 0.77 -4.49
C GLY A 135 8.61 -0.60 -5.12
N TYR A 136 7.38 -0.83 -5.59
CA TYR A 136 6.99 -2.01 -6.38
C TYR A 136 6.67 -1.58 -7.82
N ASP A 137 7.04 -2.41 -8.79
CA ASP A 137 6.88 -2.08 -10.21
C ASP A 137 5.42 -2.26 -10.65
N LEU A 138 4.66 -1.16 -10.60
CA LEU A 138 3.29 -1.08 -11.15
C LEU A 138 3.24 -0.12 -12.32
N ASP A 139 2.37 -0.41 -13.27
CA ASP A 139 1.99 0.53 -14.31
C ASP A 139 0.98 1.54 -13.77
N LEU A 140 1.41 2.80 -13.66
CA LEU A 140 0.62 3.91 -13.13
C LEU A 140 0.49 5.05 -14.16
N GLU A 141 0.66 4.77 -15.45
CA GLU A 141 0.61 5.77 -16.53
C GLU A 141 -0.73 6.51 -16.59
N VAL A 142 -1.82 5.85 -16.17
CA VAL A 142 -3.18 6.42 -16.18
C VAL A 142 -3.46 7.38 -15.02
N VAL A 143 -2.56 7.49 -14.04
CA VAL A 143 -2.79 8.32 -12.85
C VAL A 143 -2.62 9.81 -13.19
N ASN A 144 -3.66 10.60 -12.91
CA ASN A 144 -3.55 12.05 -12.94
C ASN A 144 -2.85 12.55 -11.67
N TRP A 145 -1.53 12.68 -11.73
CA TRP A 145 -0.71 13.06 -10.58
C TRP A 145 -1.02 14.45 -9.99
N GLN A 146 -1.51 15.38 -10.81
CA GLN A 146 -1.91 16.71 -10.31
C GLN A 146 -3.12 16.61 -9.39
N GLU A 147 -4.11 15.79 -9.76
CA GLU A 147 -5.30 15.55 -8.96
C GLU A 147 -5.02 14.62 -7.77
N GLU A 148 -4.23 13.57 -7.96
CA GLU A 148 -3.87 12.60 -6.92
C GLU A 148 -3.10 13.26 -5.77
N LEU A 149 -2.13 14.13 -6.08
CA LEU A 149 -1.27 14.79 -5.09
C LEU A 149 -1.73 16.21 -4.73
N LYS A 150 -3.01 16.54 -4.93
CA LYS A 150 -3.54 17.86 -4.59
C LYS A 150 -3.54 18.14 -3.09
N ASP A 151 -3.86 17.13 -2.28
CA ASP A 151 -3.82 17.25 -0.81
C ASP A 151 -2.36 17.40 -0.35
N ARG A 152 -2.10 18.45 0.43
CA ARG A 152 -0.73 18.83 0.81
C ARG A 152 -0.09 17.81 1.76
N THR A 153 -0.88 17.26 2.68
CA THR A 153 -0.38 16.30 3.67
C THR A 153 -0.09 14.98 2.97
N TYR A 154 -1.05 14.46 2.20
CA TYR A 154 -0.87 13.22 1.45
C TYR A 154 0.29 13.31 0.46
N ARG A 155 0.40 14.42 -0.29
CA ARG A 155 1.53 14.64 -1.19
C ARG A 155 2.87 14.56 -0.47
N LYS A 156 3.01 15.20 0.69
CA LYS A 156 4.25 15.13 1.47
C LYS A 156 4.61 13.67 1.80
N LEU A 157 3.65 12.90 2.33
CA LEU A 157 3.84 11.50 2.66
C LEU A 157 4.22 10.65 1.43
N TYR A 158 3.55 10.90 0.31
CA TYR A 158 3.82 10.23 -0.96
C TYR A 158 5.26 10.46 -1.43
N LEU A 159 5.71 11.72 -1.42
CA LEU A 159 7.07 12.09 -1.81
C LEU A 159 8.12 11.52 -0.84
N GLU A 160 7.89 11.62 0.48
CA GLU A 160 8.79 11.04 1.48
C GLU A 160 8.98 9.54 1.27
N ARG A 161 7.90 8.80 0.98
CA ARG A 161 7.99 7.36 0.71
C ARG A 161 8.71 7.05 -0.61
N ILE A 162 8.52 7.83 -1.67
CA ILE A 162 9.29 7.68 -2.93
C ILE A 162 10.80 7.79 -2.63
N VAL A 163 11.18 8.75 -1.78
CA VAL A 163 12.59 8.98 -1.43
C VAL A 163 13.14 7.85 -0.57
N ASP A 164 12.39 7.39 0.43
CA ASP A 164 12.75 6.26 1.29
C ASP A 164 12.96 4.98 0.48
N LYS A 165 12.04 4.69 -0.46
CA LYS A 165 12.09 3.49 -1.30
C LYS A 165 13.01 3.62 -2.52
N LYS A 166 13.54 4.81 -2.79
CA LYS A 166 14.31 5.12 -4.00
C LYS A 166 13.58 4.68 -5.28
N ASP A 167 12.29 4.99 -5.34
CA ASP A 167 11.44 4.64 -6.48
C ASP A 167 11.70 5.56 -7.67
N TYR A 168 12.64 5.18 -8.53
CA TYR A 168 13.01 5.97 -9.72
C TYR A 168 11.85 6.10 -10.71
N LYS A 169 11.01 5.07 -10.87
CA LYS A 169 9.92 5.09 -11.85
C LYS A 169 8.94 6.21 -11.53
N LEU A 170 8.58 6.37 -10.26
CA LEU A 170 7.77 7.49 -9.79
C LEU A 170 8.55 8.81 -9.76
N ALA A 171 9.79 8.79 -9.25
CA ALA A 171 10.58 10.01 -9.08
C ALA A 171 10.95 10.69 -10.40
N GLU A 172 10.99 9.96 -11.51
CA GLU A 172 11.28 10.50 -12.85
C GLU A 172 10.02 10.96 -13.60
N ILE A 173 8.81 10.76 -13.05
CA ILE A 173 7.58 11.37 -13.61
C ILE A 173 7.72 12.90 -13.50
N PRO A 174 7.59 13.68 -14.60
CA PRO A 174 7.96 15.11 -14.60
C PRO A 174 7.29 15.94 -13.50
N PHE A 175 6.01 15.71 -13.24
CA PHE A 175 5.28 16.41 -12.19
C PHE A 175 5.81 16.06 -10.79
N ILE A 176 6.02 14.77 -10.51
CA ILE A 176 6.57 14.30 -9.22
C ILE A 176 8.02 14.77 -9.06
N ASN A 177 8.83 14.68 -10.11
CA ASN A 177 10.21 15.14 -10.12
C ASN A 177 10.29 16.62 -9.74
N THR A 178 9.44 17.46 -10.34
CA THR A 178 9.35 18.88 -10.01
C THR A 178 9.06 19.10 -8.53
N LEU A 179 8.11 18.34 -7.95
CA LEU A 179 7.79 18.40 -6.53
C LEU A 179 8.97 17.96 -5.65
N LEU A 180 9.63 16.84 -5.99
CA LEU A 180 10.79 16.34 -5.24
C LEU A 180 11.95 17.34 -5.24
N ILE A 181 12.30 17.89 -6.40
CA ILE A 181 13.40 18.87 -6.52
C ILE A 181 13.07 20.14 -5.73
N ALA A 182 11.80 20.59 -5.73
CA ALA A 182 11.37 21.72 -4.93
C ALA A 182 11.49 21.46 -3.42
N GLU A 183 11.09 20.28 -2.94
CA GLU A 183 11.21 19.88 -1.53
C GLU A 183 12.67 19.69 -1.10
N PHE A 184 13.54 19.18 -1.97
CA PHE A 184 14.96 19.01 -1.67
C PHE A 184 15.74 20.32 -1.57
N GLY A 185 15.38 21.31 -2.40
CA GLY A 185 16.10 22.59 -2.49
C GLY A 185 17.61 22.39 -2.68
N MET A 186 18.42 23.07 -1.86
CA MET A 186 19.89 22.98 -1.90
C MET A 186 20.46 21.65 -1.37
N HIS A 187 19.62 20.80 -0.77
CA HIS A 187 20.03 19.55 -0.12
C HIS A 187 19.74 18.30 -0.97
N LYS A 188 19.44 18.45 -2.26
CA LYS A 188 19.21 17.34 -3.20
C LYS A 188 20.28 16.26 -3.13
N GLU A 189 21.55 16.66 -3.02
CA GLU A 189 22.68 15.72 -2.90
C GLU A 189 22.67 14.89 -1.61
N ALA A 190 22.07 15.40 -0.53
CA ALA A 190 21.96 14.69 0.73
C ALA A 190 20.78 13.71 0.74
N PHE A 191 19.67 14.09 0.11
CA PHE A 191 18.48 13.24 0.02
C PHE A 191 18.60 12.18 -1.08
N TRP A 192 19.04 12.57 -2.29
CA TRP A 192 19.15 11.69 -3.44
C TRP A 192 20.06 12.27 -4.53
N ARG A 193 21.37 12.03 -4.40
CA ARG A 193 22.40 12.48 -5.35
C ARG A 193 22.13 12.05 -6.78
N GLU A 194 21.78 10.78 -6.99
CA GLU A 194 21.67 10.14 -8.30
C GLU A 194 20.39 10.53 -9.06
N LEU A 195 19.39 11.11 -8.40
CA LEU A 195 18.13 11.46 -9.05
C LEU A 195 18.35 12.53 -10.12
N LYS A 196 17.85 12.26 -11.33
CA LYS A 196 17.89 13.21 -12.44
C LYS A 196 16.86 14.32 -12.24
N ILE A 197 17.18 15.51 -12.73
CA ILE A 197 16.20 16.59 -12.84
C ILE A 197 15.58 16.46 -14.23
N ILE A 198 14.28 16.18 -14.27
CA ILE A 198 13.50 16.01 -15.49
C ILE A 198 12.84 17.35 -15.81
N THR A 199 13.23 17.97 -16.93
CA THR A 199 12.62 19.17 -17.47
C THR A 199 11.79 18.80 -18.71
N GLU A 200 10.77 19.60 -19.05
CA GLU A 200 9.94 19.40 -20.25
C GLU A 200 10.76 19.33 -21.56
N GLU A 201 12.02 19.81 -21.55
CA GLU A 201 12.95 19.76 -22.69
C GLU A 201 13.70 18.42 -22.86
N ASN A 202 13.64 17.51 -21.88
CA ASN A 202 14.37 16.23 -21.85
C ASN A 202 13.47 14.99 -21.93
N GLN A 203 12.23 15.14 -22.43
CA GLN A 203 11.35 14.01 -22.76
C GLN A 203 11.60 13.47 -24.17
#